data_AF-A0A7X8FW91-F1
#
_entry.id   AF-A0A7X8FW91-F1
#
_cell.length_a   1.000
_cell.length_b   1.000
_cell.length_c   1.000
_cell.angle_alpha   90.00
_cell.angle_beta   90.00
_cell.angle_gamma   90.00
#
_symmetry.space_group_name_H-M   'P 1'
#
loop_
_entity.id
_entity.type
_entity.pdbx_description
1 polymer ?
#
loop_
_entity_poly.entity_id
_entity_poly.type
_entity_poly.pdbx_seq_one_letter_code
_entity_poly.pdbx_strand_id
1 'polypeptide(L)'
;MSNQTASWLPDKKALEEHYEAYRPSFVILLERLELLLRERILVTSKPTYRRRLKGFPSYYRKLLRIISAGFEPKNEFPVLTDLIGIRVICAFLQDLADVEHLLREQFTVLEVERKGADRTFREFGYESTHILLEIPEEIRKDLELPPDLVFEVQIRTILQDAWAEVEHELVYKSEFSPFDLPLKRKLASINASLSLADIIFQEIRDYQNKLNRELDKRRGSFYQQADIESALDLAISGSEDPAVPKQSRSNHPDDTQVSAPTTHPAASAEALSVSAPSVSDEQTPASPYLTGTIDDMILDAIESHNSGNLERATEIYTKIIEQRPNDTVLSVIYKHRGMAHFASSRYEQALDDFRESSRYAPEGFRPYYYIAIVLSVMGREQEAVDNFTRSLELNQFQPYVYFRRAQSHYNLGQYREALNDLDHAVSLGYTKPEQAKLRILIAKKLDIT
;
A
#
# COMPACT_ATOMS: atom_id res chain seq x y z
N MET A 1 6.28 -59.56 15.55
CA MET A 1 5.81 -58.57 16.55
C MET A 1 6.76 -58.64 17.72
N SER A 2 7.19 -57.55 18.35
CA SER A 2 6.84 -56.13 18.17
C SER A 2 8.12 -55.28 18.10
N ASN A 3 8.15 -54.28 17.20
CA ASN A 3 9.30 -53.38 17.08
C ASN A 3 9.10 -52.19 18.03
N GLN A 4 9.96 -52.03 19.04
CA GLN A 4 9.90 -50.89 19.95
C GLN A 4 10.66 -49.71 19.35
N THR A 5 9.97 -48.86 18.61
CA THR A 5 10.49 -47.55 18.20
C THR A 5 10.55 -46.63 19.42
N ALA A 6 11.69 -46.66 20.13
CA ALA A 6 11.95 -45.76 21.24
C ALA A 6 12.05 -44.32 20.73
N SER A 7 11.06 -43.48 21.05
CA SER A 7 11.05 -42.07 20.67
C SER A 7 12.24 -41.35 21.31
N TRP A 8 13.13 -40.80 20.48
CA TRP A 8 14.28 -40.02 20.94
C TRP A 8 13.78 -38.65 21.43
N LEU A 9 13.86 -38.41 22.73
CA LEU A 9 13.71 -37.08 23.32
C LEU A 9 15.09 -36.63 23.82
N PRO A 10 15.59 -35.44 23.41
CA PRO A 10 16.83 -34.91 23.95
C PRO A 10 16.65 -34.52 25.42
N ASP A 11 17.69 -34.70 26.24
CA ASP A 11 17.70 -34.12 27.58
C ASP A 11 17.64 -32.59 27.47
N LYS A 12 16.54 -32.02 28.01
CA LYS A 12 16.35 -30.57 28.07
C LYS A 12 17.54 -29.87 28.71
N LYS A 13 18.13 -30.43 29.79
CA LYS A 13 19.18 -29.74 30.56
C LYS A 13 20.49 -29.70 29.77
N ALA A 14 20.96 -30.83 29.27
CA ALA A 14 22.13 -30.88 28.39
C ALA A 14 21.96 -29.99 27.14
N LEU A 15 20.75 -29.92 26.56
CA LEU A 15 20.47 -29.07 25.40
C LEU A 15 20.38 -27.57 25.74
N GLU A 16 19.95 -27.21 26.95
CA GLU A 16 19.93 -25.83 27.48
C GLU A 16 21.37 -25.34 27.73
N GLU A 17 22.24 -26.20 28.25
CA GLU A 17 23.66 -25.92 28.46
C GLU A 17 24.41 -25.72 27.13
N HIS A 18 24.19 -26.57 26.12
CA HIS A 18 24.72 -26.35 24.77
C HIS A 18 24.17 -25.08 24.09
N TYR A 19 22.87 -24.77 24.26
CA TYR A 19 22.29 -23.56 23.69
C TYR A 19 22.93 -22.29 24.26
N GLU A 20 23.10 -22.22 25.58
CA GLU A 20 23.70 -21.07 26.24
C GLU A 20 25.21 -20.95 25.97
N ALA A 21 25.91 -22.05 25.69
CA ALA A 21 27.31 -22.03 25.23
C ALA A 21 27.49 -21.32 23.87
N TYR A 22 26.62 -21.59 22.88
CA TYR A 22 26.66 -20.91 21.57
C TYR A 22 26.09 -19.47 21.60
N ARG A 23 25.35 -19.09 22.66
CA ARG A 23 24.63 -17.82 22.74
C ARG A 23 25.49 -16.56 22.56
N PRO A 24 26.73 -16.45 23.09
CA PRO A 24 27.60 -15.30 22.82
C PRO A 24 27.94 -15.18 21.33
N SER A 25 28.30 -16.30 20.68
CA SER A 25 28.57 -16.35 19.23
C SER A 25 27.35 -15.91 18.42
N PHE A 26 26.13 -16.35 18.80
CA PHE A 26 24.90 -15.94 18.13
C PHE A 26 24.60 -14.42 18.25
N VAL A 27 24.97 -13.78 19.36
CA VAL A 27 24.79 -12.32 19.53
C VAL A 27 25.76 -11.54 18.65
N ILE A 28 27.04 -11.94 18.60
CA ILE A 28 28.06 -11.30 17.75
C ILE A 28 27.73 -11.54 16.26
N LEU A 29 27.29 -12.75 15.91
CA LEU A 29 26.82 -13.11 14.58
C LEU A 29 25.67 -12.20 14.11
N LEU A 30 24.65 -12.00 14.95
CA LEU A 30 23.51 -11.13 14.63
C LEU A 30 23.94 -9.68 14.40
N GLU A 31 24.94 -9.17 15.12
CA GLU A 31 25.48 -7.82 14.92
C GLU A 31 26.26 -7.68 13.62
N ARG A 32 27.15 -8.64 13.32
CA ARG A 32 27.89 -8.70 12.04
C ARG A 32 26.92 -8.80 10.84
N LEU A 33 25.88 -9.63 10.94
CA LEU A 33 24.85 -9.76 9.91
C LEU A 33 24.03 -8.47 9.75
N GLU A 34 23.65 -7.78 10.83
CA GLU A 34 22.93 -6.49 10.74
C GLU A 34 23.78 -5.44 10.02
N LEU A 35 25.08 -5.36 10.32
CA LEU A 35 26.01 -4.43 9.66
C LEU A 35 26.18 -4.74 8.17
N LEU A 36 26.39 -6.02 7.80
CA LEU A 36 26.53 -6.41 6.39
C LEU A 36 25.25 -6.13 5.58
N LEU A 37 24.08 -6.41 6.13
CA LEU A 37 22.81 -6.11 5.48
C LEU A 37 22.61 -4.60 5.28
N ARG A 38 23.03 -3.76 6.25
CA ARG A 38 22.98 -2.29 6.14
C ARG A 38 23.93 -1.71 5.10
N GLU A 39 25.06 -2.38 4.83
CA GLU A 39 26.02 -2.01 3.79
C GLU A 39 25.52 -2.45 2.40
N ARG A 40 24.98 -3.66 2.29
CA ARG A 40 24.58 -4.29 1.02
C ARG A 40 23.21 -3.86 0.48
N ILE A 41 22.28 -3.49 1.35
CA ILE A 41 20.91 -3.09 0.96
C ILE A 41 20.82 -1.57 0.77
N LEU A 42 21.07 -1.13 -0.46
CA LEU A 42 21.09 0.29 -0.86
C LEU A 42 19.82 0.70 -1.62
N VAL A 43 18.68 0.73 -0.92
CA VAL A 43 17.38 1.17 -1.46
C VAL A 43 17.07 2.64 -1.16
N THR A 44 16.19 3.25 -1.96
CA THR A 44 15.83 4.69 -1.92
C THR A 44 15.39 5.18 -0.55
N SER A 45 14.65 4.37 0.21
CA SER A 45 14.21 4.66 1.58
C SER A 45 14.87 3.67 2.55
N LYS A 46 15.89 4.12 3.29
CA LYS A 46 16.73 3.25 4.12
C LYS A 46 15.91 2.42 5.13
N PRO A 47 15.98 1.07 5.10
CA PRO A 47 15.21 0.24 6.01
C PRO A 47 15.66 0.36 7.48
N THR A 48 14.76 0.02 8.38
CA THR A 48 15.04 -0.21 9.81
C THR A 48 15.27 -1.71 10.04
N TYR A 49 16.24 -2.06 10.87
CA TYR A 49 16.62 -3.45 11.13
C TYR A 49 16.31 -3.83 12.58
N ARG A 50 15.71 -5.01 12.81
CA ARG A 50 15.49 -5.59 14.14
C ARG A 50 16.10 -7.00 14.22
N ARG A 51 17.14 -7.18 15.05
CA ARG A 51 17.72 -8.49 15.40
C ARG A 51 16.76 -9.33 16.25
N ARG A 52 16.72 -10.65 16.03
CA ARG A 52 15.92 -11.62 16.80
C ARG A 52 16.71 -12.91 17.03
N LEU A 53 16.90 -13.27 18.30
CA LEU A 53 17.45 -14.57 18.72
C LEU A 53 16.34 -15.42 19.37
N LYS A 54 16.22 -16.68 18.95
CA LYS A 54 15.15 -17.59 19.41
C LYS A 54 15.45 -18.24 20.77
N GLY A 55 15.26 -17.47 21.85
CA GLY A 55 15.52 -17.91 23.23
C GLY A 55 15.02 -19.33 23.59
N PHE A 56 15.82 -20.05 24.38
CA PHE A 56 15.74 -21.51 24.57
C PHE A 56 14.33 -22.10 24.80
N PRO A 57 13.45 -21.55 25.66
CA PRO A 57 12.11 -22.12 25.86
C PRO A 57 11.22 -22.13 24.61
N SER A 58 11.50 -21.27 23.62
CA SER A 58 10.80 -21.23 22.33
C SER A 58 11.49 -22.06 21.26
N TYR A 59 12.81 -22.24 21.34
CA TYR A 59 13.57 -23.23 20.57
C TYR A 59 13.13 -24.65 20.93
N TYR A 60 13.18 -25.03 22.22
CA TYR A 60 12.83 -26.36 22.71
C TYR A 60 11.38 -26.77 22.37
N ARG A 61 10.42 -25.84 22.50
CA ARG A 61 9.01 -26.09 22.10
C ARG A 61 8.83 -26.30 20.59
N LYS A 62 9.62 -25.63 19.74
CA LYS A 62 9.58 -25.86 18.27
C LYS A 62 10.25 -27.19 17.92
N LEU A 63 11.38 -27.52 18.56
CA LEU A 63 12.07 -28.79 18.38
C LEU A 63 11.19 -29.99 18.74
N LEU A 64 10.53 -29.98 19.91
CA LEU A 64 9.60 -31.04 20.31
C LEU A 64 8.45 -31.22 19.30
N ARG A 65 7.91 -30.13 18.74
CA ARG A 65 6.86 -30.21 17.70
C ARG A 65 7.37 -30.87 16.42
N ILE A 66 8.61 -30.60 16.03
CA ILE A 66 9.26 -31.14 14.84
C ILE A 66 9.58 -32.64 15.03
N ILE A 67 10.09 -33.04 16.19
CA ILE A 67 10.32 -34.47 16.53
C ILE A 67 9.00 -35.23 16.53
N SER A 68 7.94 -34.70 17.15
CA SER A 68 6.59 -35.29 17.13
C SER A 68 5.94 -35.36 15.74
N ALA A 69 6.50 -34.68 14.73
CA ALA A 69 6.07 -34.77 13.33
C ALA A 69 6.87 -35.81 12.53
N GLY A 70 7.77 -36.58 13.16
CA GLY A 70 8.55 -37.65 12.53
C GLY A 70 9.93 -37.22 12.02
N PHE A 71 10.44 -36.04 12.41
CA PHE A 71 11.80 -35.62 12.06
C PHE A 71 12.82 -36.18 13.06
N GLU A 72 13.75 -37.00 12.57
CA GLU A 72 14.89 -37.51 13.34
C GLU A 72 16.08 -36.53 13.27
N PRO A 73 16.52 -35.92 14.38
CA PRO A 73 17.63 -34.97 14.36
C PRO A 73 18.99 -35.67 14.17
N LYS A 74 19.78 -35.20 13.20
CA LYS A 74 21.07 -35.79 12.83
C LYS A 74 22.24 -35.38 13.72
N ASN A 75 22.13 -34.24 14.41
CA ASN A 75 23.21 -33.58 15.15
C ASN A 75 22.82 -33.41 16.62
N GLU A 76 23.80 -33.44 17.53
CA GLU A 76 23.58 -33.23 18.98
C GLU A 76 22.92 -31.89 19.31
N PHE A 77 23.17 -30.86 18.48
CA PHE A 77 22.44 -29.60 18.50
C PHE A 77 21.63 -29.43 17.19
N PRO A 78 20.29 -29.67 17.22
CA PRO A 78 19.44 -29.53 16.04
C PRO A 78 19.20 -28.05 15.67
N VAL A 79 19.85 -27.57 14.60
CA VAL A 79 19.63 -26.22 14.08
C VAL A 79 18.18 -26.06 13.59
N LEU A 80 17.56 -24.93 13.95
CA LEU A 80 16.24 -24.52 13.44
C LEU A 80 16.39 -23.30 12.54
N THR A 81 15.64 -23.27 11.43
CA THR A 81 15.67 -22.19 10.43
C THR A 81 15.38 -20.79 10.99
N ASP A 82 14.58 -20.68 12.06
CA ASP A 82 14.22 -19.43 12.73
C ASP A 82 14.97 -19.20 14.05
N LEU A 83 16.17 -19.77 14.20
CA LEU A 83 17.06 -19.56 15.35
C LEU A 83 17.69 -18.16 15.35
N ILE A 84 18.28 -17.79 14.21
CA ILE A 84 18.89 -16.49 13.93
C ILE A 84 17.95 -15.76 12.95
N GLY A 85 17.37 -14.63 13.37
CA GLY A 85 16.45 -13.87 12.54
C GLY A 85 16.76 -12.37 12.50
N ILE A 86 16.58 -11.74 11.35
CA ILE A 86 16.67 -10.28 11.18
C ILE A 86 15.44 -9.81 10.42
N ARG A 87 14.70 -8.84 10.98
CA ARG A 87 13.64 -8.14 10.24
C ARG A 87 14.21 -6.94 9.51
N VAL A 88 13.86 -6.78 8.24
CA VAL A 88 14.16 -5.62 7.41
C VAL A 88 12.85 -4.89 7.14
N ILE A 89 12.68 -3.76 7.83
CA ILE A 89 11.43 -2.98 7.89
C ILE A 89 11.58 -1.77 6.97
N CYS A 90 10.94 -1.85 5.81
CA CYS A 90 10.96 -0.83 4.78
C CYS A 90 9.80 0.17 4.96
N ALA A 91 9.92 1.34 4.34
CA ALA A 91 8.90 2.38 4.47
C ALA A 91 7.69 2.16 3.54
N PHE A 92 7.88 1.49 2.39
CA PHE A 92 6.85 1.32 1.36
C PHE A 92 6.89 -0.09 0.73
N LEU A 93 5.82 -0.46 0.00
CA LEU A 93 5.64 -1.80 -0.57
C LEU A 93 6.65 -2.17 -1.67
N GLN A 94 6.99 -1.25 -2.58
CA GLN A 94 7.96 -1.52 -3.64
C GLN A 94 9.37 -1.81 -3.07
N ASP A 95 9.74 -1.15 -1.96
CA ASP A 95 11.03 -1.35 -1.32
C ASP A 95 11.24 -2.82 -0.92
N LEU A 96 10.16 -3.56 -0.62
CA LEU A 96 10.23 -4.99 -0.29
C LEU A 96 10.76 -5.82 -1.47
N ALA A 97 10.36 -5.49 -2.69
CA ALA A 97 10.80 -6.16 -3.91
C ALA A 97 12.26 -5.80 -4.25
N ASP A 98 12.63 -4.53 -4.08
CA ASP A 98 14.01 -4.06 -4.24
C ASP A 98 14.96 -4.78 -3.24
N VAL A 99 14.52 -4.97 -1.99
CA VAL A 99 15.26 -5.74 -0.97
C VAL A 99 15.30 -7.25 -1.28
N GLU A 100 14.18 -7.85 -1.70
CA GLU A 100 14.12 -9.27 -2.11
C GLU A 100 15.06 -9.56 -3.29
N HIS A 101 15.20 -8.61 -4.21
CA HIS A 101 16.13 -8.68 -5.34
C HIS A 101 17.60 -8.57 -4.91
N LEU A 102 17.97 -7.54 -4.13
CA LEU A 102 19.34 -7.33 -3.66
C LEU A 102 19.84 -8.50 -2.79
N LEU A 103 18.96 -9.13 -2.02
CA LEU A 103 19.30 -10.33 -1.23
C LEU A 103 19.56 -11.55 -2.12
N ARG A 104 18.81 -11.74 -3.21
CA ARG A 104 19.07 -12.81 -4.19
C ARG A 104 20.37 -12.63 -4.96
N GLU A 105 20.81 -11.39 -5.19
CA GLU A 105 22.06 -11.11 -5.92
C GLU A 105 23.31 -11.24 -5.03
N GLN A 106 23.20 -10.94 -3.73
CA GLN A 106 24.36 -10.75 -2.85
C GLN A 106 24.55 -11.81 -1.75
N PHE A 107 23.66 -12.82 -1.67
CA PHE A 107 23.70 -13.90 -0.69
C PHE A 107 23.21 -15.22 -1.30
N THR A 108 23.71 -16.38 -0.82
CA THR A 108 23.12 -17.67 -1.20
C THR A 108 21.74 -17.81 -0.56
N VAL A 109 20.70 -17.88 -1.40
CA VAL A 109 19.31 -18.13 -0.97
C VAL A 109 19.03 -19.63 -0.98
N LEU A 110 18.56 -20.14 0.14
CA LEU A 110 18.16 -21.55 0.30
C LEU A 110 16.66 -21.74 0.08
N GLU A 111 15.84 -20.84 0.61
CA GLU A 111 14.38 -20.94 0.59
C GLU A 111 13.75 -19.54 0.61
N VAL A 112 12.58 -19.36 -0.02
CA VAL A 112 11.75 -18.15 0.10
C VAL A 112 10.32 -18.57 0.41
N GLU A 113 9.88 -18.32 1.65
CA GLU A 113 8.56 -18.67 2.15
C GLU A 113 7.72 -17.40 2.33
N ARG A 114 6.60 -17.29 1.59
CA ARG A 114 5.69 -16.14 1.70
C ARG A 114 4.56 -16.42 2.69
N LYS A 115 4.87 -16.29 3.97
CA LYS A 115 3.90 -16.50 5.06
C LYS A 115 2.75 -15.50 4.93
N GLY A 116 1.57 -16.00 4.56
CA GLY A 116 0.37 -15.21 4.30
C GLY A 116 -0.33 -15.58 2.99
N ALA A 117 0.42 -16.05 1.98
CA ALA A 117 -0.12 -16.35 0.64
C ALA A 117 -1.17 -17.48 0.64
N ASP A 118 -1.01 -18.50 1.48
CA ASP A 118 -1.95 -19.62 1.62
C ASP A 118 -3.16 -19.32 2.54
N ARG A 119 -3.31 -18.09 3.06
CA ARG A 119 -4.52 -17.72 3.81
C ARG A 119 -5.69 -17.60 2.85
N THR A 120 -6.77 -18.33 3.13
CA THR A 120 -8.01 -18.33 2.33
C THR A 120 -8.51 -16.91 2.09
N PHE A 121 -9.09 -16.62 0.92
CA PHE A 121 -9.64 -15.32 0.45
C PHE A 121 -10.48 -14.48 1.47
N ARG A 122 -10.96 -15.10 2.55
CA ARG A 122 -11.69 -14.44 3.66
C ARG A 122 -10.78 -13.85 4.75
N GLU A 123 -9.50 -14.20 4.77
CA GLU A 123 -8.47 -13.61 5.62
C GLU A 123 -7.54 -12.76 4.75
N PHE A 124 -7.80 -11.46 4.67
CA PHE A 124 -6.76 -10.50 4.24
C PHE A 124 -5.54 -10.69 5.13
N GLY A 125 -4.51 -11.35 4.62
CA GLY A 125 -3.24 -11.55 5.28
C GLY A 125 -2.19 -10.62 4.70
N TYR A 126 -1.33 -10.05 5.55
CA TYR A 126 -0.11 -9.45 5.05
C TYR A 126 0.87 -10.55 4.65
N GLU A 127 1.28 -10.59 3.39
CA GLU A 127 2.41 -11.41 2.96
C GLU A 127 3.69 -10.93 3.65
N SER A 128 4.24 -11.79 4.52
CA SER A 128 5.56 -11.62 5.10
C SER A 128 6.52 -12.49 4.29
N THR A 129 7.42 -11.87 3.52
CA THR A 129 8.47 -12.61 2.79
C THR A 129 9.56 -13.02 3.80
N HIS A 130 9.71 -14.33 4.00
CA HIS A 130 10.79 -14.93 4.77
C HIS A 130 11.81 -15.51 3.79
N ILE A 131 13.05 -15.06 3.85
CA ILE A 131 14.16 -15.57 3.03
C ILE A 131 15.14 -16.30 3.94
N LEU A 132 15.42 -17.56 3.64
CA LEU A 132 16.43 -18.35 4.33
C LEU A 132 17.77 -18.22 3.59
N LEU A 133 18.80 -17.77 4.31
CA LEU A 133 20.12 -17.44 3.77
C LEU A 133 21.23 -18.25 4.43
N GLU A 134 22.24 -18.61 3.65
CA GLU A 134 23.52 -19.10 4.18
C GLU A 134 24.31 -17.95 4.83
N ILE A 135 24.97 -18.22 5.96
CA ILE A 135 25.86 -17.26 6.62
C ILE A 135 27.18 -17.17 5.83
N PRO A 136 27.58 -16.00 5.30
CA PRO A 136 28.85 -15.85 4.58
C PRO A 136 30.06 -16.22 5.45
N GLU A 137 31.03 -16.94 4.86
CA GLU A 137 32.24 -17.38 5.58
C GLU A 137 33.01 -16.22 6.24
N GLU A 138 32.98 -15.04 5.62
CA GLU A 138 33.56 -13.78 6.13
C GLU A 138 33.07 -13.45 7.54
N ILE A 139 31.78 -13.66 7.81
CA ILE A 139 31.14 -13.42 9.11
C ILE A 139 31.30 -14.61 10.05
N ARG A 140 31.36 -15.83 9.51
CA ARG A 140 31.51 -17.08 10.27
C ARG A 140 32.89 -17.23 10.92
N LYS A 141 33.92 -16.57 10.38
CA LYS A 141 35.28 -16.56 10.94
C LYS A 141 35.31 -16.13 12.41
N ASP A 142 36.14 -16.80 13.19
CA ASP A 142 36.40 -16.55 14.61
C ASP A 142 35.15 -16.69 15.53
N LEU A 143 34.12 -17.42 15.10
CA LEU A 143 32.94 -17.73 15.91
C LEU A 143 32.68 -19.24 15.98
N GLU A 144 32.59 -19.77 17.20
CA GLU A 144 32.10 -21.13 17.44
C GLU A 144 30.59 -21.16 17.14
N LEU A 145 30.22 -21.81 16.04
CA LEU A 145 28.85 -21.88 15.52
C LEU A 145 28.56 -23.29 14.99
N PRO A 146 27.37 -23.87 15.26
CA PRO A 146 27.04 -25.23 14.85
C PRO A 146 27.08 -25.41 13.32
N PRO A 147 27.36 -26.62 12.81
CA PRO A 147 27.25 -26.93 11.38
C PRO A 147 25.86 -26.59 10.86
N ASP A 148 25.77 -26.28 9.57
CA ASP A 148 24.51 -26.01 8.87
C ASP A 148 23.68 -24.83 9.43
N LEU A 149 24.30 -23.92 10.20
CA LEU A 149 23.66 -22.70 10.69
C LEU A 149 23.32 -21.74 9.55
N VAL A 150 22.04 -21.39 9.47
CA VAL A 150 21.39 -20.48 8.52
C VAL A 150 20.76 -19.30 9.26
N PHE A 151 20.36 -18.25 8.53
CA PHE A 151 19.58 -17.14 9.10
C PHE A 151 18.35 -16.78 8.28
N GLU A 152 17.27 -16.38 8.98
CA GLU A 152 15.99 -15.98 8.39
C GLU A 152 15.93 -14.44 8.29
N VAL A 153 15.80 -13.90 7.08
CA VAL A 153 15.48 -12.49 6.83
C VAL A 153 13.98 -12.34 6.60
N GLN A 154 13.32 -11.54 7.45
CA GLN A 154 11.89 -11.21 7.32
C GLN A 154 11.77 -9.80 6.72
N ILE A 155 11.36 -9.69 5.45
CA ILE A 155 11.17 -8.38 4.78
C ILE A 155 9.72 -7.93 4.99
N ARG A 156 9.53 -6.70 5.48
CA ARG A 156 8.21 -6.14 5.85
C ARG A 156 8.12 -4.63 5.64
N THR A 157 6.93 -4.07 5.50
CA THR A 157 6.68 -2.64 5.74
C THR A 157 6.61 -2.32 7.24
N ILE A 158 6.57 -1.04 7.60
CA ILE A 158 6.27 -0.57 8.96
C ILE A 158 4.91 -1.10 9.45
N LEU A 159 3.87 -1.06 8.61
CA LEU A 159 2.53 -1.52 9.00
C LEU A 159 2.44 -3.05 9.10
N GLN A 160 3.19 -3.77 8.26
CA GLN A 160 3.32 -5.23 8.33
C GLN A 160 4.02 -5.70 9.62
N ASP A 161 5.10 -5.04 10.05
CA ASP A 161 5.76 -5.42 11.30
C ASP A 161 4.92 -5.06 12.53
N ALA A 162 4.28 -3.88 12.52
CA ALA A 162 3.35 -3.47 13.57
C ALA A 162 2.14 -4.42 13.67
N TRP A 163 1.56 -4.84 12.53
CA TRP A 163 0.51 -5.85 12.51
C TRP A 163 0.99 -7.16 13.11
N ALA A 164 2.12 -7.70 12.65
CA ALA A 164 2.60 -9.00 13.09
C ALA A 164 3.06 -9.02 14.56
N GLU A 165 3.47 -7.88 15.12
CA GLU A 165 3.75 -7.71 16.55
C GLU A 165 2.45 -7.77 17.37
N VAL A 166 1.38 -7.11 16.91
CA VAL A 166 0.05 -7.13 17.55
C VAL A 166 -0.67 -8.48 17.38
N GLU A 167 -0.65 -9.08 16.18
CA GLU A 167 -1.21 -10.40 15.90
C GLU A 167 -0.54 -11.45 16.80
N HIS A 168 0.79 -11.42 16.93
CA HIS A 168 1.51 -12.34 17.82
C HIS A 168 1.14 -12.13 19.30
N GLU A 169 1.10 -10.89 19.80
CA GLU A 169 0.76 -10.63 21.20
C GLU A 169 -0.68 -11.03 21.55
N LEU A 170 -1.63 -10.79 20.67
CA LEU A 170 -3.03 -11.18 20.90
C LEU A 170 -3.26 -12.68 20.70
N VAL A 171 -2.76 -13.27 19.59
CA VAL A 171 -3.10 -14.64 19.16
C VAL A 171 -2.18 -15.70 19.78
N TYR A 172 -0.94 -15.37 20.17
CA TYR A 172 0.01 -16.35 20.73
C TYR A 172 0.03 -16.38 22.28
N LYS A 173 -0.57 -15.39 22.95
CA LYS A 173 -0.67 -15.33 24.42
C LYS A 173 -2.06 -15.61 24.99
N SER A 174 -3.09 -15.66 24.14
CA SER A 174 -4.40 -16.21 24.51
C SER A 174 -4.58 -17.59 23.90
N GLU A 175 -5.13 -18.53 24.67
CA GLU A 175 -5.48 -19.87 24.17
C GLU A 175 -6.77 -19.77 23.33
N PHE A 176 -6.62 -19.27 22.10
CA PHE A 176 -7.73 -18.85 21.23
C PHE A 176 -8.76 -19.97 21.03
N SER A 177 -10.00 -19.70 21.44
CA SER A 177 -11.08 -20.66 21.31
C SER A 177 -11.65 -20.63 19.88
N PRO A 178 -12.20 -21.75 19.35
CA PRO A 178 -12.91 -21.74 18.08
C PRO A 178 -14.10 -20.75 18.04
N PHE A 179 -14.60 -20.30 19.19
CA PHE A 179 -15.77 -19.43 19.32
C PHE A 179 -15.49 -17.92 19.14
N ASP A 180 -14.23 -17.48 19.10
CA ASP A 180 -13.85 -16.05 19.04
C ASP A 180 -14.01 -15.40 17.64
N LEU A 181 -14.99 -15.84 16.85
CA LEU A 181 -15.24 -15.39 15.48
C LEU A 181 -15.44 -13.86 15.35
N PRO A 182 -16.12 -13.14 16.27
CA PRO A 182 -16.21 -11.68 16.20
C PRO A 182 -14.87 -10.97 16.37
N LEU A 183 -13.94 -11.52 17.17
CA LEU A 183 -12.60 -10.97 17.35
C LEU A 183 -11.74 -11.24 16.12
N LYS A 184 -11.80 -12.44 15.55
CA LYS A 184 -11.13 -12.76 14.26
C LYS A 184 -11.61 -11.86 13.13
N ARG A 185 -12.92 -11.59 13.02
CA ARG A 185 -13.48 -10.62 12.04
C ARG A 185 -12.94 -9.20 12.26
N LYS A 186 -12.81 -8.73 13.50
CA LYS A 186 -12.18 -7.42 13.81
C LYS A 186 -10.70 -7.40 13.44
N LEU A 187 -9.95 -8.45 13.73
CA LEU A 187 -8.54 -8.57 13.37
C LEU A 187 -8.35 -8.53 11.84
N ALA A 188 -9.10 -9.32 11.08
CA ALA A 188 -9.07 -9.28 9.61
C ALA A 188 -9.45 -7.90 9.04
N SER A 189 -10.45 -7.23 9.65
CA SER A 189 -10.86 -5.87 9.27
C SER A 189 -9.77 -4.81 9.53
N ILE A 190 -9.03 -4.93 10.63
CA ILE A 190 -7.86 -4.08 10.90
C ILE A 190 -6.75 -4.38 9.89
N ASN A 191 -6.44 -5.66 9.63
CA ASN A 191 -5.37 -6.00 8.70
C ASN A 191 -5.66 -5.50 7.27
N ALA A 192 -6.89 -5.67 6.77
CA ALA A 192 -7.32 -5.10 5.49
C ALA A 192 -7.19 -3.56 5.45
N SER A 193 -7.52 -2.89 6.56
CA SER A 193 -7.39 -1.43 6.70
C SER A 193 -5.92 -0.97 6.67
N LEU A 194 -5.02 -1.73 7.29
CA LEU A 194 -3.58 -1.49 7.23
C LEU A 194 -3.04 -1.74 5.82
N SER A 195 -3.40 -2.86 5.18
CA SER A 195 -2.97 -3.19 3.81
C SER A 195 -3.37 -2.11 2.81
N LEU A 196 -4.59 -1.56 2.94
CA LEU A 196 -5.04 -0.44 2.13
C LEU A 196 -4.23 0.84 2.40
N ALA A 197 -3.82 1.09 3.65
CA ALA A 197 -2.99 2.24 3.97
C ALA A 197 -1.57 2.12 3.37
N ASP A 198 -0.94 0.94 3.39
CA ASP A 198 0.34 0.68 2.73
C ASP A 198 0.27 0.93 1.21
N ILE A 199 -0.83 0.52 0.56
CA ILE A 199 -1.08 0.80 -0.87
C ILE A 199 -1.20 2.32 -1.10
N ILE A 200 -2.01 3.02 -0.31
CA ILE A 200 -2.19 4.48 -0.42
C ILE A 200 -0.88 5.24 -0.18
N PHE A 201 -0.02 4.79 0.75
CA PHE A 201 1.30 5.39 0.96
C PHE A 201 2.24 5.18 -0.24
N GLN A 202 2.21 4.02 -0.90
CA GLN A 202 2.95 3.79 -2.14
C GLN A 202 2.40 4.67 -3.29
N GLU A 203 1.07 4.77 -3.47
CA GLU A 203 0.45 5.66 -4.48
C GLU A 203 0.84 7.14 -4.29
N ILE A 204 0.82 7.63 -3.04
CA ILE A 204 1.24 9.00 -2.71
C ILE A 204 2.72 9.21 -3.06
N ARG A 205 3.58 8.23 -2.74
CA ARG A 205 5.01 8.26 -3.08
C ARG A 205 5.22 8.29 -4.59
N ASP A 206 4.52 7.47 -5.35
CA ASP A 206 4.66 7.41 -6.81
C ASP A 206 4.14 8.67 -7.50
N TYR A 207 3.09 9.29 -6.96
CA TYR A 207 2.65 10.61 -7.40
C TYR A 207 3.72 11.69 -7.13
N GLN A 208 4.33 11.71 -5.94
CA GLN A 208 5.42 12.64 -5.62
C GLN A 208 6.66 12.40 -6.51
N ASN A 209 7.07 11.15 -6.71
CA ASN A 209 8.17 10.76 -7.58
C ASN A 209 7.92 11.21 -9.03
N LYS A 210 6.69 11.04 -9.54
CA LYS A 210 6.28 11.51 -10.87
C LYS A 210 6.33 13.03 -10.98
N LEU A 211 5.81 13.74 -9.98
CA LEU A 211 5.80 15.21 -9.94
C LEU A 211 7.23 15.78 -9.90
N ASN A 212 8.11 15.23 -9.07
CA ASN A 212 9.52 15.65 -8.99
C ASN A 212 10.25 15.41 -10.32
N ARG A 213 10.10 14.22 -10.92
CA ARG A 213 10.64 13.92 -12.26
C ARG A 213 10.13 14.87 -13.35
N GLU A 214 8.92 15.41 -13.23
CA GLU A 214 8.39 16.39 -14.16
C GLU A 214 8.93 17.81 -13.86
N LEU A 215 9.04 18.21 -12.60
CA LEU A 215 9.65 19.48 -12.18
C LEU A 215 11.12 19.54 -12.59
N ASP A 216 11.88 18.46 -12.45
CA ASP A 216 13.30 18.42 -12.81
C ASP A 216 13.51 18.42 -14.34
N LYS A 217 12.60 17.82 -15.12
CA LYS A 217 12.56 18.00 -16.57
C LYS A 217 12.28 19.46 -16.96
N ARG A 218 11.29 20.10 -16.32
CA ARG A 218 10.94 21.52 -16.56
C ARG A 218 12.09 22.46 -16.16
N ARG A 219 12.81 22.17 -15.07
CA ARG A 219 14.05 22.85 -14.66
C ARG A 219 15.15 22.66 -15.71
N GLY A 220 15.40 21.43 -16.15
CA GLY A 220 16.40 21.14 -17.18
C GLY A 220 16.15 21.90 -18.49
N SER A 221 14.91 21.93 -18.98
CA SER A 221 14.55 22.73 -20.15
C SER A 221 14.66 24.24 -19.90
N PHE A 222 14.32 24.72 -18.70
CA PHE A 222 14.46 26.14 -18.35
C PHE A 222 15.93 26.58 -18.28
N TYR A 223 16.82 25.76 -17.70
CA TYR A 223 18.26 26.02 -17.72
C TYR A 223 18.82 25.99 -19.14
N GLN A 224 18.45 25.00 -19.98
CA GLN A 224 18.82 25.01 -21.39
C GLN A 224 18.34 26.27 -22.14
N GLN A 225 17.13 26.77 -21.85
CA GLN A 225 16.64 28.02 -22.44
C GLN A 225 17.44 29.24 -21.94
N ALA A 226 17.73 29.33 -20.64
CA ALA A 226 18.54 30.40 -20.07
C ALA A 226 20.00 30.39 -20.56
N ASP A 227 20.59 29.21 -20.76
CA ASP A 227 21.92 29.04 -21.36
C ASP A 227 21.93 29.46 -22.84
N ILE A 228 20.85 29.14 -23.59
CA ILE A 228 20.68 29.57 -24.99
C ILE A 228 20.47 31.08 -25.07
N GLU A 229 19.62 31.68 -24.22
CA GLU A 229 19.41 33.14 -24.18
C GLU A 229 20.70 33.88 -23.78
N SER A 230 21.45 33.37 -22.78
CA SER A 230 22.76 33.92 -22.41
C SER A 230 23.78 33.84 -23.54
N ALA A 231 23.78 32.74 -24.31
CA ALA A 231 24.63 32.59 -25.49
C ALA A 231 24.20 33.50 -26.66
N LEU A 232 22.91 33.81 -26.80
CA LEU A 232 22.41 34.80 -27.76
C LEU A 232 22.80 36.23 -27.35
N ASP A 233 22.66 36.62 -26.08
CA ASP A 233 23.10 37.95 -25.61
C ASP A 233 24.62 38.14 -25.76
N LEU A 234 25.41 37.09 -25.54
CA LEU A 234 26.86 37.10 -25.83
C LEU A 234 27.16 37.20 -27.34
N ALA A 235 26.32 36.64 -28.21
CA ALA A 235 26.47 36.78 -29.66
C ALA A 235 26.05 38.18 -30.17
N ILE A 236 25.00 38.76 -29.58
CA ILE A 236 24.49 40.10 -29.92
C ILE A 236 25.43 41.20 -29.43
N SER A 237 26.00 41.06 -28.22
CA SER A 237 27.01 41.99 -27.70
C SER A 237 28.39 41.86 -28.36
N GLY A 238 28.60 40.85 -29.22
CA GLY A 238 29.84 40.62 -29.97
C GLY A 238 29.92 41.32 -31.33
N SER A 239 28.96 42.18 -31.70
CA SER A 239 28.85 42.73 -33.08
C SER A 239 29.08 44.25 -33.21
N GLU A 240 30.06 44.82 -32.50
CA GLU A 240 30.69 46.11 -32.83
C GLU A 240 32.23 45.97 -32.81
N ASP A 241 32.93 46.68 -33.70
CA ASP A 241 34.31 46.39 -34.15
C ASP A 241 35.04 47.70 -34.53
N PRO A 242 36.39 47.82 -34.48
CA PRO A 242 37.39 47.24 -33.56
C PRO A 242 38.22 48.30 -32.81
N ALA A 243 38.75 47.98 -31.61
CA ALA A 243 39.82 48.75 -30.97
C ALA A 243 40.82 47.90 -30.14
N VAL A 244 42.09 47.97 -30.50
CA VAL A 244 43.28 47.26 -29.95
C VAL A 244 44.08 48.25 -29.06
N PRO A 245 44.87 47.91 -27.99
CA PRO A 245 45.59 46.63 -27.72
C PRO A 245 45.69 46.08 -26.25
N LYS A 246 46.26 44.86 -26.12
CA LYS A 246 47.02 44.29 -24.95
C LYS A 246 46.18 43.90 -23.70
N GLN A 247 46.58 42.92 -22.85
CA GLN A 247 47.84 42.16 -22.73
C GLN A 247 47.66 40.80 -22.01
N SER A 248 48.23 39.69 -22.53
CA SER A 248 48.66 38.45 -21.81
C SER A 248 47.64 37.64 -20.95
N ARG A 249 47.72 36.31 -20.81
CA ARG A 249 48.63 35.27 -21.33
C ARG A 249 47.88 33.92 -21.40
N SER A 250 48.37 32.99 -22.22
CA SER A 250 47.75 31.68 -22.50
C SER A 250 48.02 30.60 -21.44
N ASN A 251 47.00 29.79 -21.14
CA ASN A 251 47.11 28.40 -20.65
C ASN A 251 46.62 27.46 -21.76
N HIS A 252 47.44 26.48 -22.18
CA HIS A 252 47.14 25.31 -23.04
C HIS A 252 48.46 24.48 -23.15
N PRO A 253 48.49 23.28 -23.79
CA PRO A 253 47.42 22.49 -24.44
C PRO A 253 47.02 21.27 -23.57
N ASP A 254 46.54 20.08 -24.00
CA ASP A 254 46.20 19.35 -25.26
C ASP A 254 45.01 18.41 -24.89
N ASP A 255 44.29 17.70 -25.77
CA ASP A 255 43.66 17.93 -27.09
C ASP A 255 42.73 16.71 -27.38
N THR A 256 42.05 16.67 -28.53
CA THR A 256 41.42 15.52 -29.23
C THR A 256 40.04 15.02 -28.76
N GLN A 257 39.15 14.51 -29.64
CA GLN A 257 38.75 14.87 -31.02
C GLN A 257 37.55 13.95 -31.44
N VAL A 258 36.60 14.47 -32.24
CA VAL A 258 35.91 13.80 -33.39
C VAL A 258 35.25 12.41 -33.15
N SER A 259 33.93 12.21 -33.29
CA SER A 259 33.18 12.23 -34.58
C SER A 259 31.64 12.20 -34.44
N ALA A 260 30.93 12.56 -35.52
CA ALA A 260 29.52 12.22 -35.86
C ALA A 260 29.37 12.24 -37.41
N PRO A 261 28.23 11.96 -38.07
CA PRO A 261 26.92 11.43 -37.62
C PRO A 261 26.58 10.07 -38.34
N THR A 262 25.36 9.56 -38.62
CA THR A 262 24.30 10.08 -39.54
C THR A 262 23.03 9.20 -39.60
N THR A 263 21.91 9.82 -40.00
CA THR A 263 20.70 9.30 -40.73
C THR A 263 19.74 8.25 -40.12
N HIS A 264 18.45 8.62 -40.06
CA HIS A 264 17.29 7.72 -40.19
C HIS A 264 17.11 7.22 -41.65
N PRO A 265 16.19 6.27 -41.91
CA PRO A 265 14.82 6.68 -42.27
C PRO A 265 13.72 5.91 -41.52
N ALA A 266 12.47 6.39 -41.64
CA ALA A 266 11.27 5.74 -41.11
C ALA A 266 10.39 5.21 -42.25
N ALA A 267 9.63 4.13 -42.02
CA ALA A 267 8.59 3.68 -42.92
C ALA A 267 7.49 2.85 -42.21
N SER A 268 6.25 3.32 -42.36
CA SER A 268 5.00 2.55 -42.51
C SER A 268 4.49 1.64 -41.38
N ALA A 269 3.16 1.58 -41.29
CA ALA A 269 2.40 0.66 -40.45
C ALA A 269 1.73 -0.42 -41.31
N GLU A 270 1.38 -1.54 -40.68
CA GLU A 270 0.37 -2.44 -41.23
C GLU A 270 -0.48 -3.01 -40.08
N ALA A 271 -1.80 -3.03 -40.26
CA ALA A 271 -2.75 -3.52 -39.27
C ALA A 271 -3.42 -4.78 -39.81
N LEU A 272 -3.27 -5.90 -39.10
CA LEU A 272 -3.88 -7.17 -39.47
C LEU A 272 -4.89 -7.60 -38.39
N SER A 273 -6.16 -7.46 -38.73
CA SER A 273 -7.27 -8.08 -38.02
C SER A 273 -7.26 -9.59 -38.26
N VAL A 274 -7.37 -10.37 -37.18
CA VAL A 274 -7.63 -11.82 -37.26
C VAL A 274 -8.87 -12.13 -36.42
N SER A 275 -9.80 -12.87 -37.01
CA SER A 275 -11.12 -13.19 -36.45
C SER A 275 -11.07 -14.27 -35.36
N ALA A 276 -11.92 -14.15 -34.35
CA ALA A 276 -12.11 -15.18 -33.34
C ALA A 276 -12.86 -16.42 -33.89
N PRO A 277 -12.45 -17.65 -33.51
CA PRO A 277 -13.28 -18.85 -33.60
C PRO A 277 -14.17 -19.03 -32.35
N SER A 278 -15.22 -19.82 -32.48
CA SER A 278 -16.26 -20.01 -31.45
C SER A 278 -16.05 -21.25 -30.56
N VAL A 279 -16.24 -21.06 -29.25
CA VAL A 279 -16.74 -21.99 -28.21
C VAL A 279 -16.75 -23.50 -28.52
N SER A 280 -16.03 -24.26 -27.69
CA SER A 280 -16.40 -25.63 -27.29
C SER A 280 -15.93 -25.89 -25.85
N ASP A 281 -16.67 -26.68 -25.08
CA ASP A 281 -16.53 -26.83 -23.63
C ASP A 281 -15.14 -27.31 -23.14
N GLU A 282 -14.61 -26.66 -22.11
CA GLU A 282 -13.68 -27.28 -21.18
C GLU A 282 -14.01 -26.85 -19.74
N GLN A 283 -13.95 -27.79 -18.80
CA GLN A 283 -14.58 -27.66 -17.48
C GLN A 283 -13.69 -26.89 -16.50
N THR A 284 -14.10 -25.68 -16.12
CA THR A 284 -13.53 -25.00 -14.95
C THR A 284 -13.87 -25.82 -13.68
N PRO A 285 -12.88 -26.14 -12.82
CA PRO A 285 -13.14 -26.93 -11.62
C PRO A 285 -14.06 -26.17 -10.67
N ALA A 286 -15.12 -26.83 -10.21
CA ALA A 286 -16.17 -26.20 -9.42
C ALA A 286 -15.61 -25.60 -8.11
N SER A 287 -15.91 -24.32 -7.88
CA SER A 287 -15.51 -23.59 -6.67
C SER A 287 -16.03 -24.31 -5.41
N PRO A 288 -15.18 -24.62 -4.41
CA PRO A 288 -15.54 -25.45 -3.25
C PRO A 288 -16.35 -24.70 -2.18
N TYR A 289 -16.85 -23.50 -2.47
CA TYR A 289 -17.58 -22.65 -1.53
C TYR A 289 -19.09 -22.73 -1.75
N LEU A 290 -19.84 -22.76 -0.64
CA LEU A 290 -21.30 -22.77 -0.67
C LEU A 290 -21.82 -21.39 -1.13
N THR A 291 -22.15 -21.26 -2.42
CA THR A 291 -22.66 -20.01 -3.02
C THR A 291 -23.91 -19.52 -2.31
N GLY A 292 -23.89 -18.29 -1.80
CA GLY A 292 -25.08 -17.60 -1.30
C GLY A 292 -25.01 -17.01 0.12
N THR A 293 -23.83 -16.88 0.76
CA THR A 293 -23.75 -16.14 2.02
C THR A 293 -23.67 -14.63 1.80
N ILE A 294 -24.25 -13.84 2.70
CA ILE A 294 -24.25 -12.37 2.62
C ILE A 294 -22.82 -11.82 2.54
N ASP A 295 -21.89 -12.34 3.35
CA ASP A 295 -20.51 -11.86 3.39
C ASP A 295 -19.81 -12.02 2.02
N ASP A 296 -20.05 -13.13 1.29
CA ASP A 296 -19.49 -13.35 -0.05
C ASP A 296 -20.14 -12.43 -1.10
N MET A 297 -21.46 -12.21 -0.98
CA MET A 297 -22.21 -11.34 -1.88
C MET A 297 -21.80 -9.87 -1.74
N ILE A 298 -21.46 -9.41 -0.53
CA ILE A 298 -20.94 -8.06 -0.30
C ILE A 298 -19.64 -7.85 -1.11
N LEU A 299 -18.78 -8.87 -1.16
CA LEU A 299 -17.49 -8.80 -1.83
C LEU A 299 -17.63 -8.76 -3.36
N ASP A 300 -18.43 -9.67 -3.94
CA ASP A 300 -18.79 -9.68 -5.37
C ASP A 300 -19.46 -8.36 -5.82
N ALA A 301 -20.31 -7.77 -4.97
CA ALA A 301 -20.95 -6.49 -5.26
C ALA A 301 -19.97 -5.30 -5.23
N ILE A 302 -18.96 -5.32 -4.35
CA ILE A 302 -17.91 -4.28 -4.28
C ILE A 302 -16.90 -4.45 -5.42
N GLU A 303 -16.50 -5.67 -5.75
CA GLU A 303 -15.66 -5.96 -6.91
C GLU A 303 -16.34 -5.51 -8.20
N SER A 304 -17.58 -5.94 -8.42
CA SER A 304 -18.40 -5.51 -9.57
C SER A 304 -18.52 -3.98 -9.66
N HIS A 305 -18.70 -3.28 -8.53
CA HIS A 305 -18.78 -1.81 -8.48
C HIS A 305 -17.45 -1.18 -8.90
N ASN A 306 -16.33 -1.63 -8.34
CA ASN A 306 -15.00 -1.09 -8.61
C ASN A 306 -14.54 -1.37 -10.07
N SER A 307 -14.93 -2.52 -10.63
CA SER A 307 -14.72 -2.87 -12.04
C SER A 307 -15.67 -2.16 -13.01
N GLY A 308 -16.57 -1.28 -12.53
CA GLY A 308 -17.51 -0.53 -13.35
C GLY A 308 -18.73 -1.31 -13.84
N ASN A 309 -18.92 -2.56 -13.40
CA ASN A 309 -20.11 -3.36 -13.68
C ASN A 309 -21.23 -3.02 -12.68
N LEU A 310 -21.75 -1.79 -12.81
CA LEU A 310 -22.70 -1.19 -11.88
C LEU A 310 -24.04 -1.93 -11.85
N GLU A 311 -24.51 -2.43 -13.00
CA GLU A 311 -25.69 -3.30 -13.13
C GLU A 311 -25.57 -4.51 -12.19
N ARG A 312 -24.53 -5.34 -12.37
CA ARG A 312 -24.27 -6.51 -11.53
C ARG A 312 -24.15 -6.13 -10.06
N ALA A 313 -23.43 -5.06 -9.74
CA ALA A 313 -23.32 -4.57 -8.36
C ALA A 313 -24.69 -4.26 -7.76
N THR A 314 -25.55 -3.53 -8.48
CA THR A 314 -26.91 -3.16 -8.00
C THR A 314 -27.83 -4.37 -7.83
N GLU A 315 -27.73 -5.39 -8.69
CA GLU A 315 -28.43 -6.67 -8.48
C GLU A 315 -28.00 -7.36 -7.19
N ILE A 316 -26.69 -7.48 -6.95
CA ILE A 316 -26.18 -8.21 -5.78
C ILE A 316 -26.51 -7.46 -4.48
N TYR A 317 -26.35 -6.13 -4.46
CA TYR A 317 -26.80 -5.31 -3.32
C TYR A 317 -28.30 -5.46 -3.05
N THR A 318 -29.12 -5.60 -4.09
CA THR A 318 -30.58 -5.85 -3.93
C THR A 318 -30.84 -7.23 -3.32
N LYS A 319 -30.17 -8.28 -3.81
CA LYS A 319 -30.25 -9.65 -3.26
C LYS A 319 -29.73 -9.75 -1.81
N ILE A 320 -28.86 -8.83 -1.37
CA ILE A 320 -28.44 -8.69 0.04
C ILE A 320 -29.53 -8.04 0.88
N ILE A 321 -30.14 -6.95 0.40
CA ILE A 321 -31.25 -6.25 1.09
C ILE A 321 -32.44 -7.20 1.28
N GLU A 322 -32.77 -8.02 0.29
CA GLU A 322 -33.83 -9.03 0.33
C GLU A 322 -33.63 -10.09 1.44
N GLN A 323 -32.39 -10.42 1.78
CA GLN A 323 -32.05 -11.33 2.89
C GLN A 323 -32.17 -10.69 4.29
N ARG A 324 -32.47 -9.39 4.37
CA ARG A 324 -32.68 -8.62 5.62
C ARG A 324 -31.58 -8.83 6.67
N PRO A 325 -30.31 -8.52 6.36
CA PRO A 325 -29.27 -8.43 7.38
C PRO A 325 -29.56 -7.31 8.40
N ASN A 326 -28.73 -7.21 9.44
CA ASN A 326 -28.87 -6.17 10.47
C ASN A 326 -28.69 -4.74 9.92
N ASP A 327 -29.23 -3.77 10.65
CA ASP A 327 -29.27 -2.35 10.32
C ASP A 327 -27.90 -1.77 9.91
N THR A 328 -26.82 -2.15 10.59
CA THR A 328 -25.45 -1.72 10.26
C THR A 328 -25.03 -2.15 8.85
N VAL A 329 -25.37 -3.38 8.46
CA VAL A 329 -25.13 -3.89 7.09
C VAL A 329 -26.08 -3.22 6.10
N LEU A 330 -27.37 -3.10 6.43
CA LEU A 330 -28.35 -2.42 5.56
C LEU A 330 -27.91 -0.99 5.24
N SER A 331 -27.53 -0.18 6.25
CA SER A 331 -27.05 1.19 6.04
C SER A 331 -25.86 1.24 5.06
N VAL A 332 -24.90 0.33 5.21
CA VAL A 332 -23.71 0.24 4.34
C VAL A 332 -24.09 -0.17 2.92
N ILE A 333 -25.01 -1.13 2.75
CA ILE A 333 -25.40 -1.69 1.45
C ILE A 333 -26.29 -0.72 0.67
N TYR A 334 -27.27 -0.10 1.32
CA TYR A 334 -28.05 0.99 0.73
C TYR A 334 -27.12 2.13 0.24
N LYS A 335 -26.13 2.54 1.04
CA LYS A 335 -25.12 3.53 0.60
C LYS A 335 -24.33 3.06 -0.63
N HIS A 336 -23.87 1.81 -0.68
CA HIS A 336 -23.09 1.33 -1.83
C HIS A 336 -23.93 1.11 -3.10
N ARG A 337 -25.20 0.70 -2.97
CA ARG A 337 -26.14 0.64 -4.11
C ARG A 337 -26.51 2.03 -4.60
N GLY A 338 -26.74 2.99 -3.70
CA GLY A 338 -26.95 4.40 -4.03
C GLY A 338 -25.76 5.02 -4.75
N MET A 339 -24.52 4.70 -4.35
CA MET A 339 -23.31 5.10 -5.08
C MET A 339 -23.26 4.51 -6.50
N ALA A 340 -23.64 3.24 -6.68
CA ALA A 340 -23.69 2.62 -8.00
C ALA A 340 -24.77 3.25 -8.89
N HIS A 341 -25.98 3.47 -8.35
CA HIS A 341 -27.04 4.20 -9.04
C HIS A 341 -26.62 5.62 -9.42
N PHE A 342 -25.92 6.35 -8.55
CA PHE A 342 -25.37 7.67 -8.85
C PHE A 342 -24.36 7.63 -10.01
N ALA A 343 -23.44 6.66 -10.01
CA ALA A 343 -22.49 6.47 -11.10
C ALA A 343 -23.17 6.04 -12.43
N SER A 344 -24.30 5.34 -12.37
CA SER A 344 -25.19 5.07 -13.51
C SER A 344 -26.11 6.25 -13.89
N SER A 345 -25.94 7.44 -13.30
CA SER A 345 -26.82 8.61 -13.45
C SER A 345 -28.30 8.39 -13.09
N ARG A 346 -28.61 7.39 -12.26
CA ARG A 346 -29.95 7.05 -11.74
C ARG A 346 -30.21 7.81 -10.43
N TYR A 347 -30.30 9.13 -10.52
CA TYR A 347 -30.24 10.02 -9.36
C TYR A 347 -31.38 9.83 -8.35
N GLU A 348 -32.61 9.60 -8.80
CA GLU A 348 -33.76 9.33 -7.92
C GLU A 348 -33.54 8.06 -7.09
N GLN A 349 -33.09 6.99 -7.73
CA GLN A 349 -32.80 5.71 -7.08
C GLN A 349 -31.63 5.84 -6.09
N ALA A 350 -30.62 6.64 -6.44
CA ALA A 350 -29.51 6.96 -5.54
C ALA A 350 -29.97 7.76 -4.31
N LEU A 351 -30.85 8.76 -4.50
CA LEU A 351 -31.39 9.60 -3.43
C LEU A 351 -32.18 8.77 -2.42
N ASP A 352 -33.05 7.86 -2.89
CA ASP A 352 -33.84 7.01 -2.00
C ASP A 352 -32.99 5.95 -1.29
N ASP A 353 -31.97 5.38 -1.96
CA ASP A 353 -30.99 4.51 -1.31
C ASP A 353 -30.19 5.23 -0.22
N PHE A 354 -29.73 6.47 -0.46
CA PHE A 354 -29.04 7.23 0.59
C PHE A 354 -29.98 7.65 1.74
N ARG A 355 -31.28 7.83 1.47
CA ARG A 355 -32.31 8.05 2.52
C ARG A 355 -32.52 6.82 3.38
N GLU A 356 -32.68 5.61 2.80
CA GLU A 356 -32.73 4.39 3.61
C GLU A 356 -31.43 4.18 4.39
N SER A 357 -30.26 4.45 3.78
CA SER A 357 -28.98 4.42 4.49
C SER A 357 -28.95 5.32 5.73
N SER A 358 -29.56 6.51 5.67
CA SER A 358 -29.68 7.43 6.81
C SER A 358 -30.67 6.95 7.88
N ARG A 359 -31.74 6.24 7.51
CA ARG A 359 -32.70 5.64 8.46
C ARG A 359 -32.05 4.55 9.32
N TYR A 360 -31.19 3.74 8.72
CA TYR A 360 -30.45 2.68 9.42
C TYR A 360 -29.19 3.18 10.16
N ALA A 361 -28.76 4.43 9.94
CA ALA A 361 -27.63 5.04 10.65
C ALA A 361 -27.80 6.57 10.82
N PRO A 362 -28.74 7.04 11.67
CA PRO A 362 -29.08 8.46 11.81
C PRO A 362 -27.96 9.34 12.38
N GLU A 363 -27.04 8.75 13.15
CA GLU A 363 -25.83 9.44 13.65
C GLU A 363 -24.67 9.43 12.62
N GLY A 364 -24.88 8.81 11.45
CA GLY A 364 -23.89 8.76 10.38
C GLY A 364 -23.87 10.04 9.56
N PHE A 365 -22.77 10.80 9.58
CA PHE A 365 -22.63 12.00 8.75
C PHE A 365 -22.62 11.70 7.23
N ARG A 366 -22.21 10.50 6.82
CA ARG A 366 -21.98 10.13 5.41
C ARG A 366 -23.25 10.03 4.56
N PRO A 367 -24.36 9.37 4.99
CA PRO A 367 -25.62 9.39 4.25
C PRO A 367 -26.09 10.81 3.88
N TYR A 368 -26.11 11.75 4.82
CA TYR A 368 -26.52 13.14 4.56
C TYR A 368 -25.62 13.85 3.53
N TYR A 369 -24.30 13.62 3.56
CA TYR A 369 -23.38 14.12 2.55
C TYR A 369 -23.71 13.59 1.15
N TYR A 370 -24.01 12.29 1.02
CA TYR A 370 -24.39 11.70 -0.27
C TYR A 370 -25.77 12.17 -0.75
N ILE A 371 -26.78 12.24 0.14
CA ILE A 371 -28.09 12.84 -0.15
C ILE A 371 -27.90 14.25 -0.73
N ALA A 372 -27.07 15.08 -0.10
CA ALA A 372 -26.80 16.44 -0.54
C ALA A 372 -26.09 16.52 -1.90
N ILE A 373 -25.13 15.63 -2.19
CA ILE A 373 -24.51 15.55 -3.53
C ILE A 373 -25.57 15.26 -4.60
N VAL A 374 -26.43 14.26 -4.37
CA VAL A 374 -27.46 13.89 -5.35
C VAL A 374 -28.44 15.05 -5.56
N LEU A 375 -28.90 15.69 -4.48
CA LEU A 375 -29.79 16.84 -4.55
C LEU A 375 -29.17 18.02 -5.32
N SER A 376 -27.89 18.33 -5.09
CA SER A 376 -27.17 19.38 -5.82
C SER A 376 -27.04 19.06 -7.32
N VAL A 377 -26.72 17.81 -7.68
CA VAL A 377 -26.70 17.34 -9.08
C VAL A 377 -28.09 17.39 -9.73
N MET A 378 -29.16 17.19 -8.96
CA MET A 378 -30.55 17.40 -9.39
C MET A 378 -31.00 18.88 -9.38
N GLY A 379 -30.12 19.84 -9.07
CA GLY A 379 -30.45 21.27 -8.99
C GLY A 379 -31.28 21.68 -7.76
N ARG A 380 -31.47 20.78 -6.79
CA ARG A 380 -32.27 20.97 -5.56
C ARG A 380 -31.41 21.58 -4.44
N GLU A 381 -30.77 22.69 -4.75
CA GLU A 381 -29.63 23.22 -3.99
C GLU A 381 -29.96 23.61 -2.53
N GLN A 382 -31.18 24.05 -2.23
CA GLN A 382 -31.56 24.33 -0.83
C GLN A 382 -31.61 23.04 0.00
N GLU A 383 -32.27 21.99 -0.50
CA GLU A 383 -32.28 20.69 0.18
C GLU A 383 -30.86 20.09 0.29
N ALA A 384 -29.98 20.40 -0.67
CA ALA A 384 -28.55 20.05 -0.59
C ALA A 384 -27.83 20.82 0.53
N VAL A 385 -28.03 22.13 0.65
CA VAL A 385 -27.52 22.95 1.77
C VAL A 385 -27.99 22.41 3.11
N ASP A 386 -29.26 22.05 3.24
CA ASP A 386 -29.85 21.51 4.47
C ASP A 386 -29.17 20.17 4.86
N ASN A 387 -28.97 19.27 3.89
CA ASN A 387 -28.34 17.97 4.15
C ASN A 387 -26.81 18.05 4.33
N PHE A 388 -26.10 18.96 3.66
CA PHE A 388 -24.70 19.26 3.96
C PHE A 388 -24.57 19.83 5.39
N THR A 389 -25.49 20.70 5.80
CA THR A 389 -25.54 21.24 7.17
C THR A 389 -25.75 20.12 8.19
N ARG A 390 -26.70 19.21 7.96
CA ARG A 390 -26.90 18.03 8.84
C ARG A 390 -25.68 17.10 8.89
N SER A 391 -24.93 16.97 7.78
CA SER A 391 -23.66 16.24 7.78
C SER A 391 -22.59 16.93 8.65
N LEU A 392 -22.52 18.26 8.61
CA LEU A 392 -21.57 19.07 9.40
C LEU A 392 -21.93 19.12 10.90
N GLU A 393 -23.22 19.11 11.26
CA GLU A 393 -23.68 18.95 12.65
C GLU A 393 -23.16 17.64 13.27
N LEU A 394 -23.17 16.56 12.49
CA LEU A 394 -22.71 15.23 12.93
C LEU A 394 -21.18 15.09 12.87
N ASN A 395 -20.50 15.81 11.98
CA ASN A 395 -19.05 15.88 11.90
C ASN A 395 -18.58 17.17 11.21
N GLN A 396 -18.08 18.13 12.00
CA GLN A 396 -17.55 19.40 11.51
C GLN A 396 -16.20 19.28 10.77
N PHE A 397 -15.44 18.19 10.93
CA PHE A 397 -14.08 18.08 10.38
C PHE A 397 -14.08 17.56 8.93
N GLN A 398 -14.82 18.25 8.06
CA GLN A 398 -15.10 17.82 6.69
C GLN A 398 -14.88 18.94 5.64
N PRO A 399 -13.61 19.24 5.26
CA PRO A 399 -13.30 20.31 4.29
C PRO A 399 -14.05 20.17 2.95
N TYR A 400 -14.23 18.94 2.47
CA TYR A 400 -14.98 18.65 1.24
C TYR A 400 -16.47 19.00 1.34
N VAL A 401 -17.07 18.89 2.53
CA VAL A 401 -18.51 19.17 2.73
C VAL A 401 -18.76 20.68 2.73
N TYR A 402 -17.92 21.45 3.43
CA TYR A 402 -17.94 22.91 3.35
C TYR A 402 -17.76 23.39 1.90
N PHE A 403 -16.79 22.85 1.16
CA PHE A 403 -16.62 23.23 -0.25
C PHE A 403 -17.84 22.91 -1.12
N ARG A 404 -18.50 21.75 -0.91
CA ARG A 404 -19.74 21.41 -1.64
C ARG A 404 -20.91 22.30 -1.23
N ARG A 405 -21.08 22.60 0.06
CA ARG A 405 -22.13 23.53 0.53
C ARG A 405 -21.89 24.95 0.01
N ALA A 406 -20.64 25.39 -0.11
CA ALA A 406 -20.28 26.65 -0.78
C ALA A 406 -20.69 26.67 -2.27
N GLN A 407 -20.61 25.55 -2.99
CA GLN A 407 -21.11 25.45 -4.36
C GLN A 407 -22.64 25.62 -4.43
N SER A 408 -23.39 24.91 -3.56
CA SER A 408 -24.85 25.06 -3.47
C SER A 408 -25.27 26.48 -3.05
N HIS A 409 -24.62 27.08 -2.05
CA HIS A 409 -24.83 28.48 -1.66
C HIS A 409 -24.56 29.44 -2.82
N TYR A 410 -23.47 29.28 -3.59
CA TYR A 410 -23.19 30.10 -4.76
C TYR A 410 -24.29 29.95 -5.83
N ASN A 411 -24.78 28.74 -6.08
CA ASN A 411 -25.85 28.46 -7.04
C ASN A 411 -27.22 29.03 -6.58
N LEU A 412 -27.45 29.16 -5.27
CA LEU A 412 -28.59 29.86 -4.67
C LEU A 412 -28.42 31.40 -4.63
N GLY A 413 -27.28 31.94 -5.04
CA GLY A 413 -26.96 33.38 -4.94
C GLY A 413 -26.56 33.85 -3.53
N GLN A 414 -26.37 32.92 -2.59
CA GLN A 414 -25.98 33.15 -1.20
C GLN A 414 -24.45 33.31 -1.12
N TYR A 415 -23.95 34.38 -1.75
CA TYR A 415 -22.51 34.56 -2.02
C TYR A 415 -21.64 34.79 -0.77
N ARG A 416 -22.21 35.28 0.33
CA ARG A 416 -21.47 35.53 1.59
C ARG A 416 -21.30 34.23 2.37
N GLU A 417 -22.36 33.43 2.40
CA GLU A 417 -22.43 32.08 2.95
C GLU A 417 -21.46 31.17 2.20
N ALA A 418 -21.47 31.25 0.86
CA ALA A 418 -20.53 30.55 -0.01
C ALA A 418 -19.05 30.93 0.26
N LEU A 419 -18.76 32.21 0.51
CA LEU A 419 -17.40 32.65 0.86
C LEU A 419 -16.97 32.10 2.23
N ASN A 420 -17.85 32.20 3.23
CA ASN A 420 -17.57 31.73 4.58
C ASN A 420 -17.29 30.22 4.62
N ASP A 421 -18.11 29.41 3.94
CA ASP A 421 -17.89 27.98 3.81
C ASP A 421 -16.61 27.64 3.02
N LEU A 422 -16.33 28.36 1.94
CA LEU A 422 -15.10 28.19 1.17
C LEU A 422 -13.85 28.47 2.03
N ASP A 423 -13.90 29.48 2.89
CA ASP A 423 -12.81 29.84 3.78
C ASP A 423 -12.66 28.84 4.94
N HIS A 424 -13.75 28.25 5.43
CA HIS A 424 -13.72 27.11 6.37
C HIS A 424 -13.19 25.82 5.72
N ALA A 425 -13.50 25.57 4.44
CA ALA A 425 -12.91 24.45 3.71
C ALA A 425 -11.39 24.61 3.62
N VAL A 426 -10.90 25.80 3.29
CA VAL A 426 -9.46 26.11 3.19
C VAL A 426 -8.76 25.99 4.55
N SER A 427 -9.35 26.49 5.64
CA SER A 427 -8.74 26.38 6.98
C SER A 427 -8.67 24.93 7.48
N LEU A 428 -9.61 24.07 7.04
CA LEU A 428 -9.58 22.61 7.24
C LEU A 428 -8.71 21.85 6.21
N GLY A 429 -7.88 22.54 5.42
CA GLY A 429 -6.90 21.93 4.52
C GLY A 429 -7.38 21.62 3.11
N TYR A 430 -8.53 22.14 2.68
CA TYR A 430 -8.92 22.08 1.27
C TYR A 430 -7.91 22.87 0.42
N THR A 431 -7.40 22.22 -0.63
CA THR A 431 -6.27 22.68 -1.45
C THR A 431 -6.47 22.43 -2.95
N LYS A 432 -7.71 22.12 -3.37
CA LYS A 432 -8.01 21.77 -4.76
C LYS A 432 -8.16 23.05 -5.62
N PRO A 433 -7.61 23.11 -6.85
CA PRO A 433 -7.62 24.33 -7.69
C PRO A 433 -9.01 24.95 -7.94
N GLU A 434 -10.06 24.13 -7.89
CA GLU A 434 -11.47 24.50 -7.97
C GLU A 434 -11.86 25.55 -6.91
N GLN A 435 -11.22 25.55 -5.74
CA GLN A 435 -11.48 26.51 -4.67
C GLN A 435 -11.11 27.94 -5.06
N ALA A 436 -10.00 28.12 -5.78
CA ALA A 436 -9.58 29.43 -6.27
C ALA A 436 -10.52 29.93 -7.38
N LYS A 437 -10.98 29.03 -8.26
CA LYS A 437 -12.00 29.34 -9.29
C LYS A 437 -13.31 29.80 -8.64
N LEU A 438 -13.79 29.08 -7.63
CA LEU A 438 -15.02 29.43 -6.90
C LEU A 438 -14.88 30.77 -6.17
N ARG A 439 -13.73 31.05 -5.52
CA ARG A 439 -13.48 32.35 -4.87
C ARG A 439 -13.54 33.52 -5.84
N ILE A 440 -12.99 33.37 -7.04
CA ILE A 440 -13.03 34.40 -8.10
C ILE A 440 -14.46 34.61 -8.62
N LEU A 441 -15.26 33.53 -8.73
CA LEU A 441 -16.68 33.64 -9.10
C LEU A 441 -17.51 34.33 -8.02
N ILE A 442 -17.29 34.00 -6.75
CA ILE A 442 -17.95 34.66 -5.60
C ILE A 442 -17.59 36.14 -5.52
N ALA A 443 -16.29 36.49 -5.60
CA ALA A 443 -15.83 37.88 -5.58
C ALA A 443 -16.50 38.71 -6.68
N LYS A 444 -16.47 38.24 -7.93
CA LYS A 444 -17.15 38.88 -9.07
C LYS A 444 -18.67 39.06 -8.89
N LYS A 445 -19.32 38.33 -7.99
CA LYS A 445 -20.75 38.48 -7.68
C LYS A 445 -21.00 39.47 -6.54
N LEU A 446 -20.06 39.60 -5.61
CA LEU A 446 -20.08 40.61 -4.54
C LEU A 446 -19.65 42.00 -5.05
N ASP A 447 -18.74 42.05 -6.02
CA ASP A 447 -18.25 43.31 -6.63
C ASP A 447 -19.25 43.94 -7.64
N ILE A 448 -20.43 43.33 -7.82
CA ILE A 448 -21.50 43.77 -8.75
C ILE A 448 -22.74 44.30 -7.98
N THR A 449 -22.73 44.27 -6.65
CA THR A 449 -23.80 44.79 -5.76
C THR A 449 -23.38 46.03 -5.00
#